data_AF-A0A963JNF6-F1
#
_entry.id   AF-A0A963JNF6-F1
#
_cell.length_a   1.000
_cell.length_b   1.000
_cell.length_c   1.000
_cell.angle_alpha   90.00
_cell.angle_beta   90.00
_cell.angle_gamma   90.00
#
_symmetry.space_group_name_H-M   'P 1'
#
loop_
_entity.id
_entity.type
_entity.pdbx_description
1 polymer ?
#
loop_
_entity_poly.entity_id
_entity_poly.type
_entity_poly.pdbx_seq_one_letter_code
_entity_poly.pdbx_strand_id
1 'polypeptide(L)'
;MQEKDLSKISSDQSISAESGDQNNQEISVEDGLLSAVRNDSDLPALGASISRIVQLSSSDDESVRKLAYFVLSDVSLTQKILRLSNSVSFRTVSNKAITSISKAIFLLGFNTVKACALAILLVDGMAGKNARHVRYELICALAASMVGRELARYSYFKDAEEIAVAALFKNVGRLLLAAYYPDQYQEMMALIKRGKHTTAQASKKVLNFNLDDFAENILNEWEIPASIIKALKTQSVSELKLPKNKTEWMQQAVELSDKAVPLVLGSAESWDIDIENTILTRFGKTLNLDKTKLNKLIIDASKETNTLEINAELISQHEKKEIGMSAAKFELQSQQEEELLKELVFEFEDKDAQEYSKIQCYPSGKPLNATELLLTGIQDVTEVMASGKYKLSDLITLVLETFYNSLGFRFITLCLRDLEHGQYRARSSLGSNFSARQKAFVFPITASTDLFHLAMKNNVDLIISDASTTKVRNLLPKWHVDLLPDARSFIVLPLVVNSKRIGFFYADRQQEAPEGVSSEEMRLIKTLKAQVLTALNTR
;
A
#
# COMPACT_ATOMS: atom_id res chain seq x y z
N MET A 1 83.59 -17.30 -45.25
CA MET A 1 84.60 -18.09 -44.52
C MET A 1 83.87 -19.26 -43.88
N GLN A 2 84.09 -20.46 -44.44
CA GLN A 2 83.90 -21.83 -43.92
C GLN A 2 82.51 -22.27 -43.42
N GLU A 3 81.83 -23.16 -44.16
CA GLU A 3 81.85 -24.66 -44.09
C GLU A 3 80.98 -25.18 -42.93
N LYS A 4 80.16 -26.23 -42.98
CA LYS A 4 79.84 -27.38 -43.87
C LYS A 4 78.50 -27.93 -43.29
N ASP A 5 77.47 -28.24 -44.07
CA ASP A 5 77.28 -29.44 -44.91
C ASP A 5 76.98 -30.75 -44.13
N LEU A 6 76.08 -31.55 -44.72
CA LEU A 6 75.70 -32.94 -44.42
C LEU A 6 74.59 -33.15 -43.35
N SER A 7 73.58 -34.01 -43.48
CA SER A 7 72.89 -34.73 -44.57
C SER A 7 71.99 -35.75 -43.87
N LYS A 8 70.71 -35.84 -44.31
CA LYS A 8 69.84 -37.03 -44.38
C LYS A 8 70.18 -38.25 -43.50
N ILE A 9 69.19 -38.74 -42.74
CA ILE A 9 68.71 -40.13 -42.80
C ILE A 9 67.18 -40.12 -42.62
N SER A 10 66.54 -40.88 -43.50
CA SER A 10 65.11 -41.14 -43.67
C SER A 10 64.71 -42.40 -42.91
N SER A 11 63.49 -42.47 -42.36
CA SER A 11 62.54 -43.57 -42.60
C SER A 11 61.30 -43.52 -41.68
N ASP A 12 60.12 -43.43 -42.31
CA ASP A 12 58.92 -44.24 -42.06
C ASP A 12 58.35 -44.40 -40.64
N GLN A 13 57.21 -43.77 -40.37
CA GLN A 13 55.88 -44.40 -40.51
C GLN A 13 54.76 -43.46 -40.04
N SER A 14 53.73 -43.36 -40.88
CA SER A 14 52.36 -42.91 -40.62
C SER A 14 51.84 -43.23 -39.22
N ILE A 15 51.04 -42.32 -38.62
CA ILE A 15 49.71 -42.59 -38.02
C ILE A 15 49.09 -41.31 -37.43
N SER A 16 47.79 -41.18 -37.71
CA SER A 16 46.72 -40.43 -37.03
C SER A 16 46.74 -38.91 -36.93
N ALA A 17 45.70 -38.35 -37.54
CA ALA A 17 45.06 -37.10 -37.20
C ALA A 17 44.87 -36.92 -35.69
N GLU A 18 45.37 -35.82 -35.15
CA GLU A 18 44.78 -35.16 -34.00
C GLU A 18 44.34 -33.77 -34.46
N SER A 19 43.08 -33.71 -34.85
CA SER A 19 42.26 -32.50 -34.79
C SER A 19 42.38 -31.95 -33.37
N GLY A 20 43.17 -30.89 -33.20
CA GLY A 20 43.09 -30.03 -32.03
C GLY A 20 41.68 -29.46 -31.99
N ASP A 21 40.83 -30.11 -31.21
CA ASP A 21 39.51 -29.67 -30.83
C ASP A 21 39.69 -28.37 -30.05
N GLN A 22 39.70 -27.25 -30.78
CA GLN A 22 39.55 -25.93 -30.21
C GLN A 22 38.14 -25.92 -29.61
N ASN A 23 38.10 -26.26 -28.33
CA ASN A 23 36.94 -26.24 -27.46
C ASN A 23 36.50 -24.77 -27.31
N ASN A 24 35.92 -24.22 -28.37
CA ASN A 24 35.22 -22.96 -28.40
C ASN A 24 33.85 -23.27 -27.77
N GLN A 25 33.83 -23.40 -26.44
CA GLN A 25 32.58 -23.44 -25.68
C GLN A 25 31.88 -22.10 -25.94
N GLU A 26 31.02 -22.06 -26.96
CA GLU A 26 29.99 -21.03 -27.08
C GLU A 26 29.27 -20.99 -25.73
N ILE A 27 29.54 -19.94 -24.95
CA ILE A 27 28.87 -19.70 -23.68
C ILE A 27 27.36 -19.76 -23.98
N SER A 28 26.64 -20.68 -23.33
CA SER A 28 25.20 -20.81 -23.49
C SER A 28 24.55 -19.45 -23.25
N VAL A 29 23.52 -19.08 -24.03
CA VAL A 29 22.79 -17.81 -23.84
C VAL A 29 22.25 -17.71 -22.40
N GLU A 30 21.97 -18.85 -21.76
CA GLU A 30 21.60 -18.94 -20.35
C GLU A 30 22.74 -18.50 -19.42
N ASP A 31 23.95 -19.02 -19.60
CA ASP A 31 25.14 -18.66 -18.81
C ASP A 31 25.57 -17.22 -19.06
N GLY A 32 25.40 -16.73 -20.30
CA GLY A 32 25.59 -15.34 -20.67
C GLY A 32 24.62 -14.40 -19.95
N LEU A 33 23.33 -14.74 -19.94
CA LEU A 33 22.32 -13.94 -19.23
C LEU A 33 22.50 -13.99 -17.71
N LEU A 34 22.75 -15.17 -17.14
CA LEU A 34 23.04 -15.33 -15.71
C LEU A 34 24.28 -14.55 -15.28
N SER A 35 25.36 -14.60 -16.07
CA SER A 35 26.57 -13.83 -15.77
C SER A 35 26.36 -12.33 -15.95
N ALA A 36 25.62 -11.88 -16.97
CA ALA A 36 25.29 -10.46 -17.13
C ALA A 36 24.47 -9.90 -15.97
N VAL A 37 23.52 -10.68 -15.47
CA VAL A 37 22.68 -10.36 -14.31
C VAL A 37 23.49 -10.32 -13.02
N ARG A 38 24.42 -11.26 -12.83
CA ARG A 38 25.29 -11.33 -11.62
C ARG A 38 26.41 -10.29 -11.59
N ASN A 39 26.93 -9.94 -12.76
CA ASN A 39 28.02 -8.97 -12.89
C ASN A 39 27.53 -7.52 -12.83
N ASP A 40 26.22 -7.28 -12.85
CA ASP A 40 25.63 -5.98 -12.61
C ASP A 40 25.65 -5.65 -11.12
N SER A 41 26.43 -4.65 -10.70
CA SER A 41 26.62 -4.31 -9.28
C SER A 41 25.33 -3.90 -8.58
N ASP A 42 24.37 -3.37 -9.34
CA ASP A 42 23.16 -2.77 -8.80
C ASP A 42 22.05 -3.80 -8.56
N LEU A 43 22.09 -4.93 -9.27
CA LEU A 43 21.04 -5.95 -9.23
C LEU A 43 21.04 -6.81 -7.95
N PRO A 44 22.18 -7.25 -7.37
CA PRO A 44 22.20 -7.89 -6.06
C PRO A 44 21.67 -6.99 -4.95
N ALA A 45 22.00 -5.69 -4.99
CA ALA A 45 21.49 -4.70 -4.03
C ALA A 45 19.97 -4.47 -4.18
N LEU A 46 19.48 -4.47 -5.42
CA LEU A 46 18.06 -4.45 -5.73
C LEU A 46 17.35 -5.71 -5.19
N GLY A 47 17.91 -6.89 -5.46
CA GLY A 47 17.40 -8.18 -4.97
C GLY A 47 17.30 -8.23 -3.45
N ALA A 48 18.32 -7.78 -2.73
CA ALA A 48 18.31 -7.70 -1.27
C ALA A 48 17.23 -6.73 -0.73
N SER A 49 17.00 -5.60 -1.41
CA SER A 49 15.97 -4.63 -1.04
C SER A 49 14.56 -5.16 -1.31
N ILE A 50 14.36 -5.82 -2.44
CA ILE A 50 13.14 -6.52 -2.79
C ILE A 50 12.84 -7.61 -1.75
N SER A 51 13.84 -8.44 -1.41
CA SER A 51 13.70 -9.53 -0.45
C SER A 51 13.21 -9.03 0.91
N ARG A 52 13.86 -7.98 1.45
CA ARG A 52 13.47 -7.36 2.71
C ARG A 52 12.01 -6.95 2.73
N ILE A 53 11.50 -6.36 1.65
CA ILE A 53 10.11 -5.94 1.55
C ILE A 53 9.17 -7.15 1.40
N VAL A 54 9.50 -8.09 0.52
CA VAL A 54 8.66 -9.27 0.24
C VAL A 54 8.48 -10.13 1.48
N GLN A 55 9.49 -10.23 2.34
CA GLN A 55 9.42 -10.99 3.59
C GLN A 55 8.53 -10.32 4.67
N LEU A 56 8.18 -9.03 4.53
CA LEU A 56 7.25 -8.37 5.45
C LEU A 56 5.84 -8.97 5.33
N SER A 57 5.28 -9.44 6.44
CA SER A 57 3.93 -10.02 6.49
C SER A 57 2.90 -8.97 6.86
N SER A 58 1.72 -8.99 6.22
CA SER A 58 0.63 -8.05 6.54
C SER A 58 0.00 -8.26 7.92
N SER A 59 0.35 -9.33 8.64
CA SER A 59 -0.28 -9.73 9.91
C SER A 59 0.39 -9.17 11.17
N ASP A 60 1.45 -8.35 11.04
CA ASP A 60 2.21 -7.81 12.16
C ASP A 60 2.33 -6.28 12.08
N ASP A 61 1.95 -5.56 13.14
CA ASP A 61 2.11 -4.11 13.28
C ASP A 61 3.58 -3.68 13.16
N GLU A 62 4.53 -4.58 13.46
CA GLU A 62 5.95 -4.36 13.20
C GLU A 62 6.26 -4.32 11.69
N SER A 63 5.58 -5.12 10.88
CA SER A 63 5.77 -5.15 9.43
C SER A 63 5.27 -3.88 8.75
N VAL A 64 4.17 -3.29 9.23
CA VAL A 64 3.67 -1.98 8.75
C VAL A 64 4.73 -0.90 8.98
N ARG A 65 5.35 -0.88 10.17
CA ARG A 65 6.43 0.06 10.50
C ARG A 65 7.69 -0.19 9.69
N LYS A 66 8.09 -1.45 9.51
CA LYS A 66 9.23 -1.81 8.65
C LYS A 66 9.02 -1.38 7.20
N LEU A 67 7.81 -1.55 6.66
CA LEU A 67 7.47 -1.09 5.32
C LEU A 67 7.49 0.44 5.24
N ALA A 68 6.89 1.13 6.21
CA ALA A 68 6.90 2.59 6.26
C ALA A 68 8.33 3.14 6.34
N TYR A 69 9.16 2.59 7.22
CA TYR A 69 10.56 2.97 7.36
C TYR A 69 11.36 2.70 6.09
N PHE A 70 11.15 1.54 5.44
CA PHE A 70 11.78 1.23 4.17
C PHE A 70 11.43 2.27 3.10
N VAL A 71 10.13 2.59 2.95
CA VAL A 71 9.69 3.59 1.98
C VAL A 71 10.29 4.95 2.31
N LEU A 72 10.23 5.37 3.58
CA LEU A 72 10.79 6.64 4.07
C LEU A 72 12.30 6.75 3.92
N SER A 73 13.03 5.63 3.90
CA SER A 73 14.49 5.62 3.70
C SER A 73 14.92 6.03 2.29
N ASP A 74 13.98 6.06 1.35
CA ASP A 74 14.21 6.53 -0.02
C ASP A 74 13.24 7.68 -0.35
N VAL A 75 13.80 8.87 -0.57
CA VAL A 75 13.04 10.10 -0.84
C VAL A 75 12.25 10.01 -2.15
N SER A 76 12.85 9.41 -3.19
CA SER A 76 12.20 9.23 -4.50
C SER A 76 11.00 8.28 -4.39
N LEU A 77 11.20 7.14 -3.72
CA LEU A 77 10.15 6.17 -3.46
C LEU A 77 9.03 6.75 -2.59
N THR A 78 9.37 7.48 -1.53
CA THR A 78 8.41 8.18 -0.66
C THR A 78 7.52 9.13 -1.45
N GLN A 79 8.13 10.00 -2.27
CA GLN A 79 7.40 10.97 -3.08
C GLN A 79 6.45 10.26 -4.07
N LYS A 80 6.93 9.23 -4.77
CA LYS A 80 6.13 8.45 -5.72
C LYS A 80 4.91 7.79 -5.03
N ILE A 81 5.09 7.20 -3.85
CA ILE A 81 3.99 6.59 -3.06
C ILE A 81 3.00 7.64 -2.54
N LEU A 82 3.47 8.79 -2.06
CA LEU A 82 2.60 9.86 -1.58
C LEU A 82 1.77 10.46 -2.73
N ARG A 83 2.37 10.74 -3.89
CA ARG A 83 1.65 11.19 -5.09
C ARG A 83 0.57 10.21 -5.51
N LEU A 84 0.89 8.92 -5.51
CA LEU A 84 -0.07 7.86 -5.79
C LEU A 84 -1.26 7.90 -4.82
N SER A 85 -0.99 7.99 -3.52
CA SER A 85 -2.04 8.02 -2.49
C SER A 85 -2.96 9.24 -2.60
N ASN A 86 -2.47 10.33 -3.20
CA ASN A 86 -3.19 11.59 -3.40
C ASN A 86 -3.94 11.71 -4.72
N SER A 87 -3.86 10.68 -5.57
CA SER A 87 -4.53 10.66 -6.86
C SER A 87 -6.06 10.62 -6.74
N VAL A 88 -6.76 10.99 -7.81
CA VAL A 88 -8.23 11.14 -7.84
C VAL A 88 -8.96 9.87 -7.40
N SER A 89 -8.41 8.70 -7.72
CA SER A 89 -8.95 7.38 -7.40
C SER A 89 -8.86 7.05 -5.90
N PHE A 90 -7.88 7.62 -5.20
CA PHE A 90 -7.58 7.33 -3.80
C PHE A 90 -7.86 8.52 -2.86
N ARG A 91 -8.26 9.69 -3.39
CA ARG A 91 -8.64 10.83 -2.56
C ARG A 91 -9.77 10.46 -1.61
N THR A 92 -9.51 10.64 -0.32
CA THR A 92 -10.54 10.54 0.72
C THR A 92 -11.65 11.56 0.47
N VAL A 93 -12.87 11.25 0.90
CA VAL A 93 -14.06 12.13 0.83
C VAL A 93 -13.80 13.54 1.43
N SER A 94 -12.73 13.69 2.24
CA SER A 94 -12.32 14.94 2.87
C SER A 94 -11.41 15.84 2.01
N ASN A 95 -11.02 15.44 0.80
CA ASN A 95 -10.21 16.24 -0.15
C ASN A 95 -8.87 16.79 0.43
N LYS A 96 -8.37 16.20 1.53
CA LYS A 96 -7.07 16.53 2.15
C LYS A 96 -5.97 15.66 1.57
N ALA A 97 -4.80 16.26 1.31
CA ALA A 97 -3.61 15.55 0.89
C ALA A 97 -3.09 14.63 2.02
N ILE A 98 -2.73 13.42 1.63
CA ILE A 98 -2.02 12.42 2.41
C ILE A 98 -0.54 12.78 2.37
N THR A 99 0.01 13.11 3.53
CA THR A 99 1.40 13.56 3.69
C THR A 99 2.28 12.54 4.39
N SER A 100 1.73 11.40 4.82
CA SER A 100 2.49 10.36 5.54
C SER A 100 2.31 8.97 4.94
N ILE A 101 3.39 8.19 4.93
CA ILE A 101 3.41 6.81 4.41
C ILE A 101 2.52 5.89 5.24
N SER A 102 2.47 6.05 6.57
CA SER A 102 1.58 5.27 7.41
C SER A 102 0.10 5.47 7.04
N LYS A 103 -0.29 6.71 6.69
CA LYS A 103 -1.65 7.01 6.23
C LYS A 103 -1.90 6.49 4.81
N ALA A 104 -0.89 6.51 3.94
CA ALA A 104 -0.95 5.88 2.63
C ALA A 104 -1.15 4.35 2.74
N ILE A 105 -0.43 3.68 3.65
CA ILE A 105 -0.59 2.24 3.93
C ILE A 105 -1.99 1.93 4.45
N PHE A 106 -2.52 2.75 5.36
CA PHE A 106 -3.88 2.58 5.89
C PHE A 106 -4.95 2.73 4.80
N LEU A 107 -4.79 3.69 3.90
CA LEU A 107 -5.76 3.97 2.84
C LEU A 107 -5.68 2.98 1.67
N LEU A 108 -4.47 2.76 1.15
CA LEU A 108 -4.25 1.94 -0.05
C LEU A 108 -4.25 0.44 0.27
N GLY A 109 -3.89 0.10 1.50
CA GLY A 109 -3.63 -1.25 1.97
C GLY A 109 -2.14 -1.59 1.93
N PHE A 110 -1.69 -2.35 2.92
CA PHE A 110 -0.29 -2.78 3.08
C PHE A 110 0.28 -3.45 1.83
N ASN A 111 -0.43 -4.44 1.29
CA ASN A 111 0.05 -5.19 0.11
C ASN A 111 0.06 -4.34 -1.17
N THR A 112 -0.79 -3.31 -1.26
CA THR A 112 -0.78 -2.36 -2.37
C THR A 112 0.45 -1.46 -2.29
N VAL A 113 0.73 -0.85 -1.14
CA VAL A 113 1.95 -0.04 -0.96
C VAL A 113 3.20 -0.89 -1.17
N LYS A 114 3.20 -2.13 -0.66
CA LYS A 114 4.26 -3.12 -0.87
C LYS A 114 4.49 -3.41 -2.36
N ALA A 115 3.44 -3.72 -3.10
CA ALA A 115 3.53 -3.97 -4.54
C ALA A 115 4.00 -2.74 -5.32
N CYS A 116 3.53 -1.54 -4.95
CA CYS A 116 3.97 -0.29 -5.57
C CYS A 116 5.45 -0.01 -5.28
N ALA A 117 5.90 -0.21 -4.04
CA ALA A 117 7.30 -0.03 -3.68
C ALA A 117 8.21 -1.01 -4.43
N LEU A 118 7.81 -2.28 -4.52
CA LEU A 118 8.52 -3.29 -5.30
C LEU A 118 8.58 -2.92 -6.79
N ALA A 119 7.46 -2.44 -7.36
CA ALA A 119 7.43 -2.00 -8.74
C ALA A 119 8.38 -0.82 -8.96
N ILE A 120 8.32 0.22 -8.12
CA ILE A 120 9.19 1.41 -8.20
C ILE A 120 10.66 1.04 -8.07
N LEU A 121 11.02 0.15 -7.15
CA LEU A 121 12.40 -0.35 -7.02
C LEU A 121 12.85 -1.08 -8.29
N LEU A 122 11.98 -1.91 -8.88
CA LEU A 122 12.26 -2.55 -10.16
C LEU A 122 12.39 -1.52 -11.30
N VAL A 123 11.63 -0.42 -11.29
CA VAL A 123 11.80 0.67 -12.26
C VAL A 123 13.18 1.32 -12.09
N ASP A 124 13.49 1.75 -10.87
CA ASP A 124 14.67 2.55 -10.56
C ASP A 124 15.96 1.72 -10.70
N GLY A 125 15.95 0.46 -10.27
CA GLY A 125 17.08 -0.46 -10.43
C GLY A 125 17.32 -0.93 -11.88
N MET A 126 16.34 -0.73 -12.76
CA MET A 126 16.44 -1.06 -14.19
C MET A 126 16.55 0.19 -15.08
N ALA A 127 16.47 1.39 -14.48
CA ALA A 127 16.50 2.66 -15.17
C ALA A 127 17.88 2.89 -15.80
N GLY A 128 17.92 2.86 -17.15
CA GLY A 128 19.16 3.02 -17.93
C GLY A 128 19.39 1.90 -18.95
N LYS A 129 18.67 0.77 -18.84
CA LYS A 129 18.79 -0.38 -19.74
C LYS A 129 17.55 -0.47 -20.64
N ASN A 130 17.73 -0.33 -21.96
CA ASN A 130 16.69 -0.54 -23.00
C ASN A 130 15.28 -0.08 -22.59
N ALA A 131 15.17 1.22 -22.28
CA ALA A 131 14.11 1.78 -21.45
C ALA A 131 12.67 1.53 -21.94
N ARG A 132 12.44 1.33 -23.25
CA ARG A 132 11.10 1.08 -23.79
C ARG A 132 10.53 -0.29 -23.40
N HIS A 133 11.29 -1.36 -23.63
CA HIS A 133 10.82 -2.73 -23.37
C HIS A 133 10.73 -3.01 -21.86
N VAL A 134 11.70 -2.50 -21.11
CA VAL A 134 11.71 -2.57 -19.64
C VAL A 134 10.48 -1.88 -19.06
N ARG A 135 10.16 -0.65 -19.49
CA ARG A 135 8.94 0.06 -19.08
C ARG A 135 7.67 -0.73 -19.42
N TYR A 136 7.60 -1.28 -20.63
CA TYR A 136 6.44 -2.07 -21.04
C TYR A 136 6.22 -3.30 -20.13
N GLU A 137 7.27 -4.06 -19.81
CA GLU A 137 7.14 -5.19 -18.88
C GLU A 137 6.83 -4.72 -17.44
N LEU A 138 7.31 -3.57 -17.00
CA LEU A 138 6.94 -3.00 -15.69
C LEU A 138 5.45 -2.62 -15.62
N ILE A 139 4.91 -2.03 -16.68
CA ILE A 139 3.47 -1.72 -16.79
C ILE A 139 2.66 -3.03 -16.80
N CYS A 140 3.11 -4.06 -17.52
CA CYS A 140 2.48 -5.38 -17.50
C CYS A 140 2.49 -6.00 -16.09
N ALA A 141 3.61 -5.89 -15.37
CA ALA A 141 3.75 -6.39 -14.01
C ALA A 141 2.78 -5.70 -13.04
N LEU A 142 2.68 -4.38 -13.15
CA LEU A 142 1.74 -3.56 -12.37
C LEU A 142 0.29 -3.93 -12.67
N ALA A 143 -0.08 -4.05 -13.95
CA ALA A 143 -1.41 -4.46 -14.38
C ALA A 143 -1.79 -5.83 -13.79
N ALA A 144 -0.89 -6.82 -13.90
CA ALA A 144 -1.09 -8.14 -13.31
C ALA A 144 -1.24 -8.07 -11.78
N SER A 145 -0.43 -7.26 -11.10
CA SER A 145 -0.55 -7.02 -9.65
C SER A 145 -1.92 -6.47 -9.25
N MET A 146 -2.46 -5.51 -10.00
CA MET A 146 -3.78 -4.93 -9.75
C MET A 146 -4.91 -5.92 -10.01
N VAL A 147 -4.82 -6.72 -11.08
CA VAL A 147 -5.78 -7.82 -11.32
C VAL A 147 -5.75 -8.82 -10.17
N GLY A 148 -4.55 -9.22 -9.71
CA GLY A 148 -4.39 -10.10 -8.57
C GLY A 148 -5.04 -9.53 -7.31
N ARG A 149 -4.78 -8.25 -7.01
CA ARG A 149 -5.39 -7.55 -5.87
C ARG A 149 -6.91 -7.61 -5.90
N GLU A 150 -7.52 -7.33 -7.06
CA GLU A 150 -8.97 -7.39 -7.19
C GLU A 150 -9.49 -8.83 -7.09
N LEU A 151 -8.77 -9.82 -7.62
CA LEU A 151 -9.10 -11.24 -7.45
C LEU A 151 -9.09 -11.67 -5.98
N ALA A 152 -8.19 -11.13 -5.16
CA ALA A 152 -8.12 -11.44 -3.73
C ALA A 152 -9.45 -11.15 -3.00
N ARG A 153 -10.20 -10.12 -3.43
CA ARG A 153 -11.51 -9.77 -2.87
C ARG A 153 -12.59 -10.84 -3.10
N TYR A 154 -12.39 -11.69 -4.10
CA TYR A 154 -13.27 -12.81 -4.43
C TYR A 154 -12.77 -14.15 -3.85
N SER A 155 -11.65 -14.14 -3.14
CA SER A 155 -11.06 -15.34 -2.55
C SER A 155 -11.79 -15.77 -1.27
N TYR A 156 -11.85 -17.08 -1.04
CA TYR A 156 -12.30 -17.69 0.21
C TYR A 156 -11.16 -17.91 1.21
N PHE A 157 -9.90 -17.72 0.79
CA PHE A 157 -8.72 -17.95 1.61
C PHE A 157 -8.28 -16.67 2.34
N LYS A 158 -7.83 -16.81 3.58
CA LYS A 158 -7.19 -15.72 4.32
C LYS A 158 -5.86 -15.31 3.65
N ASP A 159 -5.50 -14.04 3.81
CA ASP A 159 -4.26 -13.45 3.28
C ASP A 159 -4.11 -13.66 1.77
N ALA A 160 -5.22 -13.64 1.04
CA ALA A 160 -5.24 -13.80 -0.41
C ALA A 160 -4.54 -12.63 -1.11
N GLU A 161 -4.36 -11.49 -0.44
CA GLU A 161 -3.71 -10.28 -0.94
C GLU A 161 -2.24 -10.49 -1.34
N GLU A 162 -1.58 -11.56 -0.87
CA GLU A 162 -0.24 -11.97 -1.33
C GLU A 162 -0.17 -12.20 -2.85
N ILE A 163 -1.30 -12.52 -3.47
CA ILE A 163 -1.40 -12.67 -4.93
C ILE A 163 -0.94 -11.42 -5.68
N ALA A 164 -1.16 -10.21 -5.14
CA ALA A 164 -0.76 -8.98 -5.80
C ALA A 164 0.76 -8.91 -5.95
N VAL A 165 1.50 -9.37 -4.93
CA VAL A 165 2.95 -9.47 -4.96
C VAL A 165 3.40 -10.59 -5.90
N ALA A 166 2.75 -11.76 -5.85
CA ALA A 166 3.10 -12.86 -6.75
C ALA A 166 2.86 -12.49 -8.23
N ALA A 167 1.74 -11.85 -8.56
CA ALA A 167 1.43 -11.42 -9.92
C ALA A 167 2.42 -10.35 -10.43
N LEU A 168 2.96 -9.50 -9.55
CA LEU A 168 4.00 -8.53 -9.89
C LEU A 168 5.29 -9.22 -10.39
N PHE A 169 5.68 -10.35 -9.80
CA PHE A 169 6.89 -11.08 -10.19
C PHE A 169 6.69 -12.02 -11.38
N LYS A 170 5.45 -12.19 -11.87
CA LYS A 170 5.14 -13.22 -12.88
C LYS A 170 5.91 -13.04 -14.19
N ASN A 171 6.26 -11.82 -14.57
CA ASN A 171 7.01 -11.52 -15.78
C ASN A 171 8.46 -11.07 -15.52
N VAL A 172 9.01 -11.31 -14.32
CA VAL A 172 10.39 -10.89 -13.97
C VAL A 172 11.43 -11.45 -14.95
N GLY A 173 11.25 -12.67 -15.46
CA GLY A 173 12.13 -13.23 -16.49
C GLY A 173 12.09 -12.44 -17.81
N ARG A 174 10.91 -12.02 -18.27
CA ARG A 174 10.76 -11.16 -19.46
C ARG A 174 11.38 -9.80 -19.24
N LEU A 175 11.21 -9.23 -18.04
CA LEU A 175 11.79 -7.94 -17.65
C LEU A 175 13.33 -7.98 -17.70
N LEU A 176 13.95 -9.01 -17.12
CA LEU A 176 15.40 -9.18 -17.14
C LEU A 176 15.91 -9.41 -18.58
N LEU A 177 15.21 -10.23 -19.37
CA LEU A 177 15.56 -10.43 -20.78
C LEU A 177 15.49 -9.12 -21.56
N ALA A 178 14.43 -8.33 -21.39
CA ALA A 178 14.25 -7.03 -22.04
C ALA A 178 15.38 -6.04 -21.71
N ALA A 179 15.93 -6.12 -20.50
CA ALA A 179 16.98 -5.22 -20.06
C ALA A 179 18.36 -5.60 -20.62
N TYR A 180 18.74 -6.88 -20.55
CA TYR A 180 20.08 -7.33 -20.89
C TYR A 180 20.22 -7.83 -22.33
N TYR A 181 19.16 -8.37 -22.92
CA TYR A 181 19.15 -9.02 -24.24
C TYR A 181 17.92 -8.56 -25.06
N PRO A 182 17.86 -7.27 -25.45
CA PRO A 182 16.67 -6.66 -26.06
C PRO A 182 16.31 -7.26 -27.43
N ASP A 183 17.29 -7.71 -28.20
CA ASP A 183 17.07 -8.29 -29.53
C ASP A 183 16.37 -9.65 -29.42
N GLN A 184 16.84 -10.50 -28.50
CA GLN A 184 16.23 -11.79 -28.20
C GLN A 184 14.85 -11.61 -27.57
N TYR A 185 14.67 -10.59 -26.72
CA TYR A 185 13.34 -10.22 -26.21
C TYR A 185 12.38 -9.88 -27.36
N GLN A 186 12.79 -9.03 -28.30
CA GLN A 186 11.97 -8.66 -29.45
C GLN A 186 11.61 -9.86 -30.34
N GLU A 187 12.57 -10.73 -30.64
CA GLU A 187 12.33 -11.93 -31.43
C GLU A 187 11.32 -12.86 -30.73
N MET A 188 11.49 -13.07 -29.42
CA MET A 188 10.58 -13.87 -28.60
C MET A 188 9.16 -13.27 -28.61
N MET A 189 9.03 -11.96 -28.39
CA MET A 189 7.73 -11.27 -28.43
C MET A 189 7.08 -11.33 -29.81
N ALA A 190 7.85 -11.27 -30.89
CA ALA A 190 7.34 -11.41 -32.25
C ALA A 190 6.75 -12.81 -32.52
N LEU A 191 7.37 -13.87 -31.98
CA LEU A 191 6.85 -15.23 -32.08
C LEU A 191 5.54 -15.42 -31.29
N ILE A 192 5.43 -14.81 -30.12
CA ILE A 192 4.22 -14.83 -29.28
C ILE A 192 3.09 -14.07 -29.97
N LYS A 193 3.36 -12.86 -30.49
CA LYS A 193 2.38 -12.02 -31.19
C LYS A 193 1.80 -12.68 -32.45
N ARG A 194 2.56 -13.56 -33.10
CA ARG A 194 2.09 -14.38 -34.24
C ARG A 194 1.10 -15.48 -33.82
N GLY A 195 0.84 -15.66 -32.52
CA GLY A 195 -0.18 -16.57 -31.97
C GLY A 195 0.16 -18.06 -32.04
N LYS A 196 1.35 -18.43 -32.51
CA LYS A 196 1.75 -19.83 -32.75
C LYS A 196 2.56 -20.46 -31.61
N HIS A 197 3.04 -19.67 -30.67
CA HIS A 197 3.94 -20.13 -29.61
C HIS A 197 3.51 -19.55 -28.26
N THR A 198 3.49 -20.38 -27.23
CA THR A 198 3.44 -19.93 -25.83
C THR A 198 4.76 -19.29 -25.42
N THR A 199 4.80 -18.57 -24.31
CA THR A 199 6.04 -17.98 -23.77
C THR A 199 7.14 -19.03 -23.57
N ALA A 200 6.79 -20.21 -23.05
CA ALA A 200 7.73 -21.32 -22.88
C ALA A 200 8.26 -21.88 -24.22
N GLN A 201 7.40 -21.96 -25.24
CA GLN A 201 7.80 -22.40 -26.58
C GLN A 201 8.67 -21.36 -27.29
N ALA A 202 8.34 -20.08 -27.15
CA ALA A 202 9.10 -18.98 -27.76
C ALA A 202 10.48 -18.83 -27.10
N SER A 203 10.55 -18.87 -25.76
CA SER A 203 11.84 -18.83 -25.03
C SER A 203 12.72 -20.02 -25.40
N LYS A 204 12.20 -21.25 -25.39
CA LYS A 204 12.98 -22.42 -25.81
C LYS A 204 13.49 -22.33 -27.24
N LYS A 205 12.77 -21.64 -28.13
CA LYS A 205 13.16 -21.49 -29.54
C LYS A 205 14.22 -20.41 -29.76
N VAL A 206 14.14 -19.28 -29.03
CA VAL A 206 15.04 -18.12 -29.21
C VAL A 206 16.26 -18.20 -28.31
N LEU A 207 16.07 -18.65 -27.07
CA LEU A 207 17.08 -18.65 -26.01
C LEU A 207 17.68 -20.03 -25.74
N ASN A 208 17.06 -21.10 -26.25
CA ASN A 208 17.41 -22.50 -25.98
C ASN A 208 17.20 -22.97 -24.52
N PHE A 209 16.64 -22.13 -23.65
CA PHE A 209 16.22 -22.48 -22.29
C PHE A 209 14.81 -21.92 -21.98
N ASN A 210 14.22 -22.36 -20.88
CA ASN A 210 12.91 -21.89 -20.43
C ASN A 210 13.06 -20.67 -19.50
N LEU A 211 12.43 -19.57 -19.88
CA LEU A 211 12.55 -18.31 -19.15
C LEU A 211 11.90 -18.37 -17.75
N ASP A 212 10.91 -19.23 -17.55
CA ASP A 212 10.28 -19.43 -16.23
C ASP A 212 11.25 -20.09 -15.24
N ASP A 213 12.09 -21.04 -15.70
CA ASP A 213 13.09 -21.72 -14.87
C ASP A 213 14.23 -20.76 -14.50
N PHE A 214 14.65 -19.92 -15.47
CA PHE A 214 15.58 -18.82 -15.21
C PHE A 214 15.05 -17.83 -14.17
N ALA A 215 13.79 -17.42 -14.29
CA ALA A 215 13.15 -16.54 -13.31
C ALA A 215 13.09 -17.17 -11.91
N GLU A 216 12.75 -18.47 -11.82
CA GLU A 216 12.76 -19.21 -10.56
C GLU A 216 14.16 -19.20 -9.90
N ASN A 217 15.23 -19.37 -10.67
CA ASN A 217 16.60 -19.31 -10.15
C ASN A 217 16.95 -17.94 -9.56
N ILE A 218 16.62 -16.84 -10.25
CA ILE A 218 16.88 -15.48 -9.75
C ILE A 218 16.05 -15.17 -8.51
N LEU A 219 14.77 -15.56 -8.48
CA LEU A 219 13.92 -15.33 -7.31
C LEU A 219 14.38 -16.13 -6.09
N ASN A 220 14.94 -17.32 -6.28
CA ASN A 220 15.59 -18.06 -5.19
C ASN A 220 16.86 -17.34 -4.70
N GLU A 221 17.67 -16.79 -5.61
CA GLU A 221 18.86 -16.00 -5.27
C GLU A 221 18.49 -14.71 -4.50
N TRP A 222 17.34 -14.13 -4.79
CA TRP A 222 16.77 -12.99 -4.05
C TRP A 222 16.05 -13.40 -2.75
N GLU A 223 16.11 -14.67 -2.34
CA GLU A 223 15.45 -15.18 -1.13
C GLU A 223 13.94 -14.89 -1.07
N ILE A 224 13.27 -14.91 -2.24
CA ILE A 224 11.82 -14.74 -2.30
C ILE A 224 11.13 -15.95 -1.67
N PRO A 225 10.10 -15.76 -0.82
CA PRO A 225 9.39 -16.85 -0.17
C PRO A 225 8.91 -17.91 -1.16
N ALA A 226 9.12 -19.18 -0.83
CA ALA A 226 8.73 -20.32 -1.66
C ALA A 226 7.22 -20.37 -1.97
N SER A 227 6.38 -19.75 -1.13
CA SER A 227 4.95 -19.59 -1.41
C SER A 227 4.68 -18.76 -2.66
N ILE A 228 5.42 -17.66 -2.84
CA ILE A 228 5.33 -16.78 -4.01
C ILE A 228 5.90 -17.50 -5.23
N ILE A 229 7.10 -18.09 -5.13
CA ILE A 229 7.74 -18.81 -6.25
C ILE A 229 6.82 -19.95 -6.74
N LYS A 230 6.22 -20.74 -5.83
CA LYS A 230 5.26 -21.78 -6.19
C LYS A 230 4.01 -21.22 -6.89
N ALA A 231 3.55 -20.03 -6.53
CA ALA A 231 2.41 -19.37 -7.17
C ALA A 231 2.71 -18.92 -8.62
N LEU A 232 3.98 -18.76 -9.00
CA LEU A 232 4.36 -18.39 -10.36
C LEU A 232 4.27 -19.55 -11.36
N LYS A 233 4.22 -20.81 -10.89
CA LYS A 233 4.24 -21.97 -11.79
C LYS A 233 2.94 -22.09 -12.59
N THR A 234 3.06 -22.06 -13.91
CA THR A 234 1.94 -22.15 -14.86
C THR A 234 1.44 -23.60 -14.97
N GLN A 235 0.12 -23.81 -15.01
CA GLN A 235 -0.45 -25.15 -15.19
C GLN A 235 -0.68 -25.43 -16.69
N SER A 236 -0.06 -26.48 -17.24
CA SER A 236 -0.18 -26.83 -18.67
C SER A 236 -1.51 -27.50 -19.05
N VAL A 237 -2.38 -27.76 -18.09
CA VAL A 237 -3.66 -28.46 -18.30
C VAL A 237 -4.70 -27.51 -18.86
N SER A 238 -5.50 -27.97 -19.84
CA SER A 238 -6.54 -27.15 -20.49
C SER A 238 -7.76 -26.89 -19.58
N GLU A 239 -8.11 -27.85 -18.73
CA GLU A 239 -9.17 -27.71 -17.73
C GLU A 239 -8.59 -27.65 -16.32
N LEU A 240 -8.87 -26.56 -15.62
CA LEU A 240 -8.44 -26.36 -14.25
C LEU A 240 -9.44 -27.02 -13.28
N LYS A 241 -8.90 -27.67 -12.25
CA LYS A 241 -9.70 -28.19 -11.14
C LYS A 241 -9.95 -27.08 -10.12
N LEU A 242 -11.04 -27.19 -9.37
CA LEU A 242 -11.31 -26.27 -8.26
C LEU A 242 -10.14 -26.34 -7.25
N PRO A 243 -9.55 -25.20 -6.86
CA PRO A 243 -8.37 -25.18 -6.02
C PRO A 243 -8.68 -25.73 -4.63
N LYS A 244 -7.87 -26.67 -4.16
CA LYS A 244 -8.05 -27.32 -2.85
C LYS A 244 -7.38 -26.56 -1.71
N ASN A 245 -6.34 -25.81 -2.02
CA ASN A 245 -5.52 -25.07 -1.07
C ASN A 245 -5.19 -23.67 -1.62
N LYS A 246 -4.69 -22.79 -0.73
CA LYS A 246 -4.31 -21.42 -1.07
C LYS A 246 -3.30 -21.38 -2.23
N THR A 247 -2.33 -22.30 -2.25
CA THR A 247 -1.27 -22.32 -3.27
C THR A 247 -1.82 -22.59 -4.68
N GLU A 248 -2.71 -23.59 -4.83
CA GLU A 248 -3.37 -23.88 -6.10
C GLU A 248 -4.24 -22.72 -6.55
N TRP A 249 -4.95 -22.07 -5.61
CA TRP A 249 -5.74 -20.88 -5.92
C TRP A 249 -4.85 -19.73 -6.40
N MET A 250 -3.73 -19.46 -5.71
CA MET A 250 -2.78 -18.43 -6.10
C MET A 250 -2.16 -18.72 -7.47
N GLN A 251 -1.80 -19.96 -7.79
CA GLN A 251 -1.29 -20.33 -9.12
C GLN A 251 -2.28 -19.97 -10.24
N GLN A 252 -3.54 -20.39 -10.08
CA GLN A 252 -4.58 -20.12 -11.08
C GLN A 252 -4.86 -18.62 -11.20
N ALA A 253 -4.86 -17.91 -10.08
CA ALA A 253 -5.18 -16.49 -10.04
C ALA A 253 -4.02 -15.61 -10.54
N VAL A 254 -2.76 -15.98 -10.31
CA VAL A 254 -1.57 -15.35 -10.93
C VAL A 254 -1.58 -15.59 -12.44
N GLU A 255 -1.90 -16.80 -12.89
CA GLU A 255 -2.00 -17.11 -14.33
C GLU A 255 -3.12 -16.30 -15.00
N LEU A 256 -4.30 -16.18 -14.35
CA LEU A 256 -5.36 -15.28 -14.83
C LEU A 256 -4.86 -13.84 -14.91
N SER A 257 -4.12 -13.39 -13.90
CA SER A 257 -3.64 -12.01 -13.81
C SER A 257 -2.73 -11.64 -14.97
N ASP A 258 -1.79 -12.51 -15.36
CA ASP A 258 -0.94 -12.30 -16.56
C ASP A 258 -1.75 -12.34 -17.86
N LYS A 259 -2.72 -13.26 -17.97
CA LYS A 259 -3.59 -13.36 -19.16
C LYS A 259 -4.56 -12.19 -19.32
N ALA A 260 -4.93 -11.53 -18.22
CA ALA A 260 -5.82 -10.39 -18.20
C ALA A 260 -5.13 -9.06 -18.56
N VAL A 261 -3.80 -8.99 -18.51
CA VAL A 261 -3.04 -7.74 -18.79
C VAL A 261 -3.44 -7.07 -20.11
N PRO A 262 -3.60 -7.77 -21.25
CA PRO A 262 -4.02 -7.13 -22.50
C PRO A 262 -5.41 -6.46 -22.41
N LEU A 263 -6.31 -6.97 -21.56
CA LEU A 263 -7.63 -6.37 -21.34
C LEU A 263 -7.55 -5.12 -20.44
N VAL A 264 -6.59 -5.10 -19.50
CA VAL A 264 -6.35 -3.96 -18.59
C VAL A 264 -5.69 -2.79 -19.32
N LEU A 265 -4.72 -3.09 -20.17
CA LEU A 265 -3.96 -2.10 -20.96
C LEU A 265 -4.65 -1.72 -22.27
N GLY A 266 -5.64 -2.50 -22.70
CA GLY A 266 -6.47 -2.20 -23.87
C GLY A 266 -7.53 -1.13 -23.59
N SER A 267 -8.08 -0.53 -24.64
CA SER A 267 -9.19 0.40 -24.51
C SER A 267 -10.50 -0.35 -24.21
N ALA A 268 -11.36 0.21 -23.35
CA ALA A 268 -12.67 -0.37 -23.02
C ALA A 268 -13.62 -0.52 -24.22
N GLU A 269 -13.34 0.19 -25.31
CA GLU A 269 -14.10 0.17 -26.56
C GLU A 269 -13.66 -0.96 -27.51
N SER A 270 -12.55 -1.64 -27.21
CA SER A 270 -11.92 -2.67 -28.06
C SER A 270 -11.49 -3.91 -27.26
N TRP A 271 -12.30 -4.38 -26.31
CA TRP A 271 -11.99 -5.64 -25.63
C TRP A 271 -11.96 -6.79 -26.62
N ASP A 272 -10.84 -7.49 -26.63
CA ASP A 272 -10.70 -8.71 -27.41
C ASP A 272 -11.60 -9.79 -26.80
N ILE A 273 -12.77 -9.97 -27.43
CA ILE A 273 -13.80 -10.92 -27.02
C ILE A 273 -13.22 -12.34 -26.95
N ASP A 274 -12.21 -12.67 -27.74
CA ASP A 274 -11.58 -13.99 -27.75
C ASP A 274 -10.74 -14.19 -26.47
N ILE A 275 -10.07 -13.14 -25.97
CA ILE A 275 -9.33 -13.19 -24.70
C ILE A 275 -10.31 -13.30 -23.52
N GLU A 276 -11.38 -12.49 -23.50
CA GLU A 276 -12.42 -12.55 -22.45
C GLU A 276 -13.02 -13.96 -22.36
N ASN A 277 -13.42 -14.54 -23.50
CA ASN A 277 -13.99 -15.88 -23.56
C ASN A 277 -12.99 -16.97 -23.16
N THR A 278 -11.72 -16.82 -23.55
CA THR A 278 -10.65 -17.76 -23.16
C THR A 278 -10.46 -17.76 -21.64
N ILE A 279 -10.44 -16.58 -21.02
CA ILE A 279 -10.32 -16.45 -19.56
C ILE A 279 -11.53 -17.06 -18.85
N LEU A 280 -12.76 -16.72 -19.28
CA LEU A 280 -13.97 -17.24 -18.65
C LEU A 280 -14.10 -18.76 -18.79
N THR A 281 -13.72 -19.32 -19.95
CA THR A 281 -13.78 -20.77 -20.20
C THR A 281 -12.79 -21.53 -19.31
N ARG A 282 -11.57 -21.00 -19.15
CA ARG A 282 -10.50 -21.67 -18.40
C ARG A 282 -10.59 -21.46 -16.89
N PHE A 283 -10.92 -20.24 -16.44
CA PHE A 283 -10.84 -19.84 -15.03
C PHE A 283 -12.19 -19.48 -14.38
N GLY A 284 -13.24 -19.23 -15.17
CA GLY A 284 -14.51 -18.70 -14.66
C GLY A 284 -15.14 -19.57 -13.57
N LYS A 285 -15.18 -20.90 -13.81
CA LYS A 285 -15.72 -21.85 -12.83
C LYS A 285 -14.84 -22.01 -11.59
N THR A 286 -13.51 -21.96 -11.73
CA THR A 286 -12.59 -22.25 -10.62
C THR A 286 -12.39 -21.07 -9.69
N LEU A 287 -12.39 -19.85 -10.24
CA LEU A 287 -12.21 -18.60 -9.48
C LEU A 287 -13.54 -17.89 -9.16
N ASN A 288 -14.68 -18.53 -9.44
CA ASN A 288 -16.03 -17.98 -9.21
C ASN A 288 -16.27 -16.63 -9.92
N LEU A 289 -15.81 -16.55 -11.17
CA LEU A 289 -15.94 -15.38 -12.03
C LEU A 289 -17.00 -15.63 -13.10
N ASP A 290 -17.94 -14.71 -13.19
CA ASP A 290 -18.84 -14.56 -14.34
C ASP A 290 -18.37 -13.37 -15.19
N LYS A 291 -19.01 -13.19 -16.35
CA LYS A 291 -18.68 -12.10 -17.28
C LYS A 291 -18.76 -10.72 -16.62
N THR A 292 -19.77 -10.49 -15.78
CA THR A 292 -19.99 -9.21 -15.10
C THR A 292 -18.92 -8.92 -14.05
N LYS A 293 -18.54 -9.91 -13.23
CA LYS A 293 -17.45 -9.78 -12.26
C LYS A 293 -16.11 -9.58 -12.94
N LEU A 294 -15.81 -10.33 -14.02
CA LEU A 294 -14.57 -10.15 -14.78
C LEU A 294 -14.49 -8.73 -15.33
N ASN A 295 -15.56 -8.23 -15.95
CA ASN A 295 -15.57 -6.89 -16.52
C ASN A 295 -15.41 -5.79 -15.47
N LYS A 296 -16.07 -5.94 -14.32
CA LYS A 296 -15.86 -5.03 -13.18
C LYS A 296 -14.41 -5.06 -12.71
N LEU A 297 -13.84 -6.25 -12.57
CA LEU A 297 -12.46 -6.47 -12.13
C LEU A 297 -11.47 -5.77 -13.06
N ILE A 298 -11.61 -5.97 -14.37
CA ILE A 298 -10.73 -5.34 -15.38
C ILE A 298 -10.87 -3.82 -15.36
N ILE A 299 -12.09 -3.28 -15.24
CA ILE A 299 -12.31 -1.83 -15.17
C ILE A 299 -11.64 -1.23 -13.94
N ASP A 300 -11.81 -1.85 -12.77
CA ASP A 300 -11.23 -1.36 -11.52
C ASP A 300 -9.70 -1.47 -11.55
N ALA A 301 -9.16 -2.60 -12.02
CA ALA A 301 -7.72 -2.78 -12.21
C ALA A 301 -7.11 -1.80 -13.23
N SER A 302 -7.81 -1.50 -14.34
CA SER A 302 -7.34 -0.55 -15.36
C SER A 302 -7.29 0.89 -14.84
N LYS A 303 -8.29 1.32 -14.06
CA LYS A 303 -8.25 2.65 -13.41
C LYS A 303 -7.08 2.78 -12.46
N GLU A 304 -6.85 1.77 -11.61
CA GLU A 304 -5.74 1.77 -10.65
C GLU A 304 -4.39 1.70 -11.36
N THR A 305 -4.25 0.87 -12.40
CA THR A 305 -3.03 0.76 -13.22
C THR A 305 -2.67 2.06 -13.91
N ASN A 306 -3.62 2.72 -14.58
CA ASN A 306 -3.40 4.02 -15.21
C ASN A 306 -2.97 5.10 -14.19
N THR A 307 -3.56 5.04 -13.00
CA THR A 307 -3.20 5.95 -11.90
C THR A 307 -1.76 5.71 -11.43
N LEU A 308 -1.35 4.44 -11.33
CA LEU A 308 0.02 4.06 -10.96
C LEU A 308 1.03 4.47 -12.03
N GLU A 309 0.72 4.22 -13.29
CA GLU A 309 1.58 4.53 -14.44
C GLU A 309 1.92 6.01 -14.52
N ILE A 310 0.92 6.88 -14.33
CA ILE A 310 1.09 8.35 -14.35
C ILE A 310 1.94 8.82 -13.16
N ASN A 311 1.67 8.32 -11.95
CA ASN A 311 2.31 8.82 -10.72
C ASN A 311 3.72 8.26 -10.49
N ALA A 312 3.99 7.06 -10.99
CA ALA A 312 5.31 6.43 -10.99
C ALA A 312 6.21 6.93 -12.12
N GLU A 313 5.75 7.89 -12.94
CA GLU A 313 6.50 8.48 -14.06
C GLU A 313 6.98 7.44 -15.08
N LEU A 314 6.20 6.38 -15.27
CA LEU A 314 6.54 5.29 -16.18
C LEU A 314 6.41 5.68 -17.67
N ILE A 315 5.77 6.82 -17.98
CA ILE A 315 5.58 7.37 -19.34
C ILE A 315 6.45 8.61 -19.54
N SER A 316 7.24 8.62 -20.61
CA SER A 316 7.97 9.82 -21.05
C SER A 316 7.01 10.84 -21.69
N GLN A 317 7.26 12.15 -21.53
CA GLN A 317 6.39 13.22 -22.09
C GLN A 317 6.13 13.09 -23.61
N HIS A 318 6.98 12.37 -24.35
CA HIS A 318 6.84 12.14 -25.78
C HIS A 318 5.79 11.08 -26.16
N GLU A 319 5.49 10.10 -25.29
CA GLU A 319 4.58 8.98 -25.60
C GLU A 319 3.10 9.30 -25.28
N LYS A 320 2.83 10.39 -24.54
CA LYS A 320 1.47 10.92 -24.29
C LYS A 320 0.69 11.24 -25.56
N LYS A 321 1.38 11.49 -26.69
CA LYS A 321 0.76 11.79 -28.00
C LYS A 321 0.37 10.56 -28.81
N GLU A 322 1.01 9.41 -28.62
CA GLU A 322 0.69 8.19 -29.38
C GLU A 322 -0.43 7.34 -28.74
N ILE A 323 -0.65 7.48 -27.43
CA ILE A 323 -1.63 6.67 -26.67
C ILE A 323 -3.02 7.35 -26.58
N GLY A 324 -3.22 8.52 -27.18
CA GLY A 324 -4.56 9.11 -27.35
C GLY A 324 -5.29 9.47 -26.04
N MET A 325 -4.57 9.75 -24.96
CA MET A 325 -5.18 10.21 -23.70
C MET A 325 -5.22 11.73 -23.64
N SER A 326 -6.42 12.29 -23.41
CA SER A 326 -6.66 13.73 -23.26
C SER A 326 -5.87 14.31 -22.08
N ALA A 327 -4.71 14.91 -22.38
CA ALA A 327 -3.81 15.56 -21.43
C ALA A 327 -4.27 16.94 -20.94
N ALA A 328 -5.44 17.42 -21.37
CA ALA A 328 -5.79 18.85 -21.29
C ALA A 328 -6.31 19.36 -19.94
N LYS A 329 -6.10 18.67 -18.81
CA LYS A 329 -6.66 19.12 -17.51
C LYS A 329 -5.74 19.10 -16.30
N PHE A 330 -4.49 18.66 -16.43
CA PHE A 330 -3.57 18.51 -15.28
C PHE A 330 -2.28 19.34 -15.37
N GLU A 331 -2.04 20.07 -16.47
CA GLU A 331 -0.77 20.77 -16.72
C GLU A 331 -0.57 22.06 -15.88
N LEU A 332 -1.53 22.46 -15.04
CA LEU A 332 -1.41 23.67 -14.21
C LEU A 332 -1.07 23.41 -12.73
N GLN A 333 -0.99 22.15 -12.27
CA GLN A 333 -0.71 21.82 -10.86
C GLN A 333 0.71 21.32 -10.60
N SER A 334 1.36 20.70 -11.58
CA SER A 334 2.64 20.01 -11.39
C SER A 334 3.84 20.93 -11.14
N GLN A 335 3.84 22.16 -11.69
CA GLN A 335 4.98 23.09 -11.50
C GLN A 335 4.98 23.76 -10.12
N GLN A 336 3.82 23.92 -9.48
CA GLN A 336 3.69 24.57 -8.18
C GLN A 336 3.91 23.59 -7.02
N GLU A 337 3.58 22.30 -7.22
CA GLU A 337 3.85 21.23 -6.25
C GLU A 337 5.33 20.84 -6.19
N GLU A 338 6.06 20.87 -7.32
CA GLU A 338 7.51 20.56 -7.35
C GLU A 338 8.37 21.60 -6.61
N GLU A 339 7.94 22.85 -6.58
CA GLU A 339 8.66 23.95 -5.92
C GLU A 339 8.39 23.98 -4.40
N LEU A 340 7.13 23.78 -3.99
CA LEU A 340 6.73 23.59 -2.58
C LEU A 340 7.37 22.35 -1.94
N LEU A 341 7.50 21.25 -2.69
CA LEU A 341 8.11 20.01 -2.19
C LEU A 341 9.65 20.11 -2.12
N LYS A 342 10.30 20.91 -2.98
CA LYS A 342 11.74 21.18 -2.86
C LYS A 342 12.07 22.05 -1.64
N GLU A 343 11.18 22.94 -1.24
CA GLU A 343 11.29 23.72 0.00
C GLU A 343 11.14 22.85 1.25
N LEU A 344 10.21 21.88 1.26
CA LEU A 344 9.98 20.93 2.36
C LEU A 344 11.09 19.87 2.52
N VAL A 345 11.88 19.59 1.48
CA VAL A 345 12.96 18.59 1.53
C VAL A 345 14.23 19.13 2.20
N PHE A 346 14.38 20.46 2.31
CA PHE A 346 15.56 21.09 2.94
C PHE A 346 15.42 21.37 4.45
N GLU A 347 14.27 21.08 5.08
CA GLU A 347 14.10 21.21 6.53
C GLU A 347 14.30 19.89 7.30
N PHE A 348 14.59 18.77 6.62
CA PHE A 348 14.96 17.52 7.29
C PHE A 348 16.48 17.45 7.53
N GLU A 349 16.98 18.34 8.38
CA GLU A 349 18.20 18.05 9.15
C GLU A 349 17.82 17.31 10.43
N ASP A 350 18.41 16.12 10.58
CA ASP A 350 18.29 15.22 11.72
C ASP A 350 18.20 15.91 13.09
N LYS A 351 17.01 15.86 13.69
CA LYS A 351 16.79 15.35 15.05
C LYS A 351 15.48 14.55 15.03
N ASP A 352 15.50 13.36 15.62
CA ASP A 352 14.35 12.50 15.90
C ASP A 352 14.05 11.35 14.91
N ALA A 353 15.04 10.87 14.14
CA ALA A 353 14.95 9.59 13.44
C ALA A 353 15.10 8.34 14.37
N GLN A 354 15.15 8.51 15.69
CA GLN A 354 15.35 7.42 16.66
C GLN A 354 14.18 7.09 17.60
N GLU A 355 13.00 7.74 17.49
CA GLU A 355 11.90 7.50 18.44
C GLU A 355 10.56 7.03 17.85
N TYR A 356 10.52 6.50 16.62
CA TYR A 356 9.39 5.70 16.16
C TYR A 356 9.54 4.21 16.50
N SER A 357 9.97 3.92 17.73
CA SER A 357 10.06 2.57 18.27
C SER A 357 8.76 2.22 19.01
N LYS A 358 8.13 1.11 18.61
CA LYS A 358 7.03 0.37 19.26
C LYS A 358 6.09 1.24 20.12
N ILE A 359 4.95 1.65 19.57
CA ILE A 359 3.81 1.98 20.43
C ILE A 359 3.33 0.67 21.05
N GLN A 360 3.96 0.27 22.16
CA GLN A 360 3.35 -0.67 23.09
C GLN A 360 2.05 -0.03 23.55
N CYS A 361 0.98 -0.80 23.58
CA CYS A 361 -0.31 -0.33 24.07
C CYS A 361 -0.63 -1.04 25.37
N TYR A 362 -1.28 -0.34 26.30
CA TYR A 362 -1.96 -0.98 27.42
C TYR A 362 -3.07 -1.91 26.89
N PRO A 363 -3.49 -2.94 27.66
CA PRO A 363 -4.60 -3.81 27.27
C PRO A 363 -5.86 -3.05 26.86
N SER A 364 -6.10 -1.90 27.48
CA SER A 364 -7.21 -0.98 27.17
C SER A 364 -7.21 -0.43 25.74
N GLY A 365 -6.09 -0.51 25.01
CA GLY A 365 -5.85 0.09 23.70
C GLY A 365 -5.12 1.43 23.75
N LYS A 366 -4.82 1.98 24.94
CA LYS A 366 -4.10 3.25 25.10
C LYS A 366 -2.60 3.08 24.74
N PRO A 367 -2.04 3.94 23.87
CA PRO A 367 -0.59 4.02 23.62
C PRO A 367 0.23 4.27 24.91
N LEU A 368 1.39 3.62 25.07
CA LEU A 368 2.34 3.93 26.16
C LEU A 368 2.91 5.35 26.02
N ASN A 369 3.08 5.85 24.79
CA ASN A 369 3.57 7.19 24.50
C ASN A 369 2.43 8.21 24.30
N ALA A 370 1.30 8.04 25.00
CA ALA A 370 0.14 8.92 24.89
C ALA A 370 0.47 10.41 25.13
N THR A 371 1.40 10.71 26.03
CA THR A 371 1.85 12.09 26.33
C THR A 371 2.49 12.76 25.11
N GLU A 372 3.41 12.08 24.43
CA GLU A 372 4.08 12.60 23.23
C GLU A 372 3.08 12.81 22.10
N LEU A 373 2.19 11.83 21.86
CA LEU A 373 1.15 11.94 20.85
C LEU A 373 0.19 13.11 21.11
N LEU A 374 -0.14 13.38 22.38
CA LEU A 374 -0.94 14.54 22.77
C LEU A 374 -0.18 15.86 22.55
N LEU A 375 1.12 15.90 22.82
CA LEU A 375 1.98 17.07 22.59
C LEU A 375 2.06 17.40 21.10
N THR A 376 2.34 16.41 20.25
CA THR A 376 2.35 16.57 18.79
C THR A 376 1.00 17.10 18.29
N GLY A 377 -0.11 16.50 18.73
CA GLY A 377 -1.44 16.98 18.32
C GLY A 377 -1.76 18.40 18.81
N ILE A 378 -1.26 18.82 19.98
CA ILE A 378 -1.39 20.22 20.43
C ILE A 378 -0.60 21.17 19.53
N GLN A 379 0.60 20.77 19.08
CA GLN A 379 1.40 21.58 18.16
C GLN A 379 0.65 21.76 16.83
N ASP A 380 0.13 20.68 16.25
CA ASP A 380 -0.67 20.72 15.02
C ASP A 380 -1.88 21.67 15.16
N VAL A 381 -2.61 21.56 16.28
CA VAL A 381 -3.78 22.42 16.56
C VAL A 381 -3.35 23.88 16.71
N THR A 382 -2.22 24.14 17.36
CA THR A 382 -1.69 25.49 17.57
C THR A 382 -1.26 26.13 16.25
N GLU A 383 -0.60 25.37 15.38
CA GLU A 383 -0.18 25.81 14.06
C GLU A 383 -1.38 26.17 13.17
N VAL A 384 -2.40 25.31 13.16
CA VAL A 384 -3.66 25.57 12.45
C VAL A 384 -4.33 26.84 12.96
N MET A 385 -4.35 27.06 14.28
CA MET A 385 -4.88 28.28 14.87
C MET A 385 -4.05 29.53 14.52
N ALA A 386 -2.72 29.39 14.43
CA ALA A 386 -1.80 30.47 14.09
C ALA A 386 -1.88 30.91 12.62
N SER A 387 -2.22 29.99 11.70
CA SER A 387 -2.38 30.27 10.27
C SER A 387 -3.47 31.31 9.95
N GLY A 388 -4.37 31.61 10.89
CA GLY A 388 -5.39 32.66 10.80
C GLY A 388 -6.56 32.37 9.83
N LYS A 389 -6.47 31.36 8.97
CA LYS A 389 -7.51 30.96 8.00
C LYS A 389 -7.90 29.49 8.14
N TYR A 390 -8.53 29.13 9.26
CA TYR A 390 -9.04 27.77 9.50
C TYR A 390 -10.57 27.74 9.62
N LYS A 391 -11.18 26.62 9.21
CA LYS A 391 -12.60 26.36 9.50
C LYS A 391 -12.70 25.69 10.87
N LEU A 392 -13.66 26.12 11.69
CA LEU A 392 -13.92 25.53 13.00
C LEU A 392 -14.19 24.01 12.92
N SER A 393 -14.86 23.56 11.85
CA SER A 393 -15.08 22.12 11.62
C SER A 393 -13.78 21.35 11.48
N ASP A 394 -12.76 21.93 10.83
CA ASP A 394 -11.47 21.28 10.62
C ASP A 394 -10.66 21.21 11.91
N LEU A 395 -10.70 22.28 12.72
CA LEU A 395 -10.10 22.31 14.06
C LEU A 395 -10.73 21.27 14.99
N ILE A 396 -12.06 21.18 14.99
CA ILE A 396 -12.78 20.18 15.79
C ILE A 396 -12.37 18.77 15.38
N THR A 397 -12.31 18.48 14.07
CA THR A 397 -11.87 17.16 13.59
C THR A 397 -10.44 16.85 14.01
N LEU A 398 -9.51 17.81 13.90
CA LEU A 398 -8.12 17.63 14.30
C LEU A 398 -7.99 17.31 15.80
N VAL A 399 -8.75 18.01 16.65
CA VAL A 399 -8.78 17.74 18.09
C VAL A 399 -9.39 16.37 18.40
N LEU A 400 -10.46 15.99 17.69
CA LEU A 400 -11.06 14.66 17.83
C LEU A 400 -10.09 13.55 17.38
N GLU A 401 -9.35 13.74 16.28
CA GLU A 401 -8.32 12.82 15.80
C GLU A 401 -7.17 12.71 16.81
N THR A 402 -6.73 13.84 17.37
CA THR A 402 -5.70 13.89 18.41
C THR A 402 -6.10 13.05 19.61
N PHE A 403 -7.31 13.24 20.15
CA PHE A 403 -7.80 12.43 21.26
C PHE A 403 -7.97 10.95 20.88
N TYR A 404 -8.51 10.68 19.70
CA TYR A 404 -8.74 9.32 19.22
C TYR A 404 -7.45 8.51 19.15
N ASN A 405 -6.41 9.07 18.52
CA ASN A 405 -5.13 8.41 18.28
C ASN A 405 -4.24 8.35 19.53
N SER A 406 -4.17 9.44 20.30
CA SER A 406 -3.26 9.52 21.45
C SER A 406 -3.70 8.69 22.66
N LEU A 407 -5.01 8.46 22.80
CA LEU A 407 -5.57 7.76 23.96
C LEU A 407 -6.22 6.42 23.58
N GLY A 408 -6.22 6.02 22.32
CA GLY A 408 -6.72 4.72 21.89
C GLY A 408 -8.21 4.54 22.15
N PHE A 409 -9.02 5.55 21.83
CA PHE A 409 -10.47 5.44 21.95
C PHE A 409 -11.07 4.66 20.79
N ARG A 410 -12.17 3.95 21.04
CA ARG A 410 -12.94 3.26 20.00
C ARG A 410 -13.89 4.22 19.28
N PHE A 411 -14.47 5.14 20.03
CA PHE A 411 -15.43 6.12 19.54
C PHE A 411 -15.22 7.42 20.31
N ILE A 412 -15.22 8.53 19.59
CA ILE A 412 -15.16 9.87 20.16
C ILE A 412 -16.16 10.77 19.44
N THR A 413 -16.80 11.67 20.18
CA THR A 413 -17.73 12.64 19.62
C THR A 413 -17.70 13.97 20.35
N LEU A 414 -17.88 15.04 19.59
CA LEU A 414 -18.24 16.36 20.10
C LEU A 414 -19.76 16.48 20.14
N CYS A 415 -20.31 16.58 21.35
CA CYS A 415 -21.72 16.82 21.58
C CYS A 415 -21.94 18.32 21.84
N LEU A 416 -22.85 18.94 21.09
CA LEU A 416 -23.18 20.36 21.24
C LEU A 416 -24.67 20.55 21.53
N ARG A 417 -24.97 21.64 22.22
CA ARG A 417 -26.34 22.06 22.52
C ARG A 417 -27.04 22.52 21.24
N ASP A 418 -28.22 21.97 21.00
CA ASP A 418 -29.16 22.36 19.95
C ASP A 418 -30.31 23.15 20.59
N LEU A 419 -30.35 24.46 20.34
CA LEU A 419 -31.36 25.35 20.90
C LEU A 419 -32.72 25.22 20.19
N GLU A 420 -32.75 24.81 18.93
CA GLU A 420 -33.98 24.68 18.15
C GLU A 420 -34.82 23.51 18.67
N HIS A 421 -34.16 22.40 19.03
CA HIS A 421 -34.82 21.16 19.45
C HIS A 421 -34.77 20.91 20.96
N GLY A 422 -34.12 21.79 21.73
CA GLY A 422 -34.02 21.66 23.19
C GLY A 422 -33.20 20.45 23.66
N GLN A 423 -32.22 20.00 22.86
CA GLN A 423 -31.47 18.75 23.10
C GLN A 423 -29.95 18.96 22.93
N TYR A 424 -29.15 18.07 23.50
CA TYR A 424 -27.74 17.89 23.14
C TYR A 424 -27.65 16.83 22.04
N ARG A 425 -26.84 17.09 21.00
CA ARG A 425 -26.65 16.17 19.88
C ARG A 425 -25.17 16.10 19.47
N ALA A 426 -24.71 14.90 19.13
CA ALA A 426 -23.41 14.69 18.51
C ALA A 426 -23.32 15.39 17.13
N ARG A 427 -22.34 16.28 16.96
CA ARG A 427 -22.14 17.08 15.74
C ARG A 427 -20.97 16.60 14.89
N SER A 428 -19.90 16.13 15.53
CA SER A 428 -18.73 15.54 14.85
C SER A 428 -18.25 14.34 15.63
N SER A 429 -18.01 13.22 14.96
CA SER A 429 -17.62 11.96 15.62
C SER A 429 -16.62 11.17 14.78
N LEU A 430 -15.78 10.38 15.45
CA LEU A 430 -14.81 9.47 14.84
C LEU A 430 -14.86 8.10 15.54
N GLY A 431 -14.44 7.05 14.83
CA GLY A 431 -14.32 5.70 15.36
C GLY A 431 -15.26 4.67 14.74
N SER A 432 -15.32 3.46 15.31
CA SER A 432 -16.11 2.36 14.75
C SER A 432 -17.62 2.66 14.75
N ASN A 433 -18.32 2.43 13.63
CA ASN A 433 -19.78 2.65 13.50
C ASN A 433 -20.25 4.07 13.89
N PHE A 434 -19.39 5.08 13.71
CA PHE A 434 -19.66 6.45 14.14
C PHE A 434 -20.92 7.07 13.51
N SER A 435 -21.25 6.76 12.25
CA SER A 435 -22.40 7.34 11.55
C SER A 435 -23.75 6.99 12.19
N ALA A 436 -23.94 5.72 12.60
CA ALA A 436 -25.15 5.28 13.28
C ALA A 436 -25.20 5.81 14.73
N ARG A 437 -24.08 5.72 15.45
CA ARG A 437 -23.96 6.19 16.84
C ARG A 437 -24.19 7.69 16.96
N GLN A 438 -23.61 8.49 16.06
CA GLN A 438 -23.78 9.95 16.03
C GLN A 438 -25.26 10.36 15.90
N LYS A 439 -26.03 9.68 15.03
CA LYS A 439 -27.45 10.00 14.85
C LYS A 439 -28.28 9.72 16.10
N ALA A 440 -27.94 8.65 16.82
CA ALA A 440 -28.66 8.23 18.02
C ALA A 440 -28.13 8.88 19.32
N PHE A 441 -26.96 9.53 19.30
CA PHE A 441 -26.37 10.22 20.45
C PHE A 441 -27.05 11.58 20.69
N VAL A 442 -28.25 11.51 21.27
CA VAL A 442 -29.13 12.65 21.53
C VAL A 442 -29.79 12.51 22.90
N PHE A 443 -29.79 13.58 23.69
CA PHE A 443 -30.45 13.59 25.01
C PHE A 443 -30.91 15.00 25.41
N PRO A 444 -31.90 15.15 26.32
CA PRO A 444 -32.53 16.44 26.60
C PRO A 444 -31.59 17.41 27.35
N ILE A 445 -31.79 18.73 27.17
CA ILE A 445 -31.06 19.77 27.92
C ILE A 445 -31.53 19.87 29.39
N THR A 446 -32.72 19.34 29.68
CA THR A 446 -33.34 19.38 31.01
C THR A 446 -32.43 18.73 32.04
N ALA A 447 -32.06 19.51 33.06
CA ALA A 447 -31.12 19.05 34.07
C ALA A 447 -31.64 17.80 34.80
N SER A 448 -30.88 16.72 34.72
CA SER A 448 -31.08 15.50 35.51
C SER A 448 -29.94 15.35 36.54
N THR A 449 -30.03 14.31 37.38
CA THR A 449 -28.97 13.92 38.32
C THR A 449 -27.99 12.91 37.73
N ASP A 450 -27.94 12.75 36.40
CA ASP A 450 -27.01 11.82 35.73
C ASP A 450 -25.58 12.38 35.64
N LEU A 451 -24.62 11.48 35.37
CA LEU A 451 -23.19 11.83 35.29
C LEU A 451 -22.89 12.93 34.27
N PHE A 452 -23.60 12.96 33.14
CA PHE A 452 -23.36 13.92 32.06
C PHE A 452 -23.81 15.34 32.47
N HIS A 453 -25.00 15.45 33.06
CA HIS A 453 -25.52 16.71 33.57
C HIS A 453 -24.72 17.20 34.79
N LEU A 454 -24.26 16.30 35.67
CA LEU A 454 -23.40 16.65 36.79
C LEU A 454 -22.02 17.15 36.34
N ALA A 455 -21.41 16.52 35.33
CA ALA A 455 -20.15 16.97 34.73
C ALA A 455 -20.29 18.38 34.14
N MET A 456 -21.35 18.61 33.34
CA MET A 456 -21.62 19.91 32.73
C MET A 456 -22.01 20.99 33.76
N LYS A 457 -22.74 20.63 34.82
CA LYS A 457 -23.18 21.56 35.87
C LYS A 457 -22.00 22.05 36.71
N ASN A 458 -21.11 21.15 37.09
CA ASN A 458 -19.96 21.46 37.94
C ASN A 458 -18.69 21.80 37.15
N ASN A 459 -18.74 21.70 35.81
CA ASN A 459 -17.59 21.86 34.91
C ASN A 459 -16.40 20.97 35.31
N VAL A 460 -16.69 19.70 35.63
CA VAL A 460 -15.69 18.71 36.05
C VAL A 460 -15.44 17.72 34.91
N ASP A 461 -14.18 17.58 34.52
CA ASP A 461 -13.74 16.55 33.58
C ASP A 461 -13.85 15.18 34.25
N LEU A 462 -14.64 14.27 33.66
CA LEU A 462 -14.83 12.91 34.16
C LEU A 462 -13.96 11.94 33.38
N ILE A 463 -13.26 11.07 34.10
CA ILE A 463 -12.60 9.89 33.56
C ILE A 463 -13.10 8.68 34.33
N ILE A 464 -13.70 7.75 33.61
CA ILE A 464 -14.25 6.51 34.15
C ILE A 464 -13.41 5.36 33.61
N SER A 465 -12.56 4.78 34.46
CA SER A 465 -11.72 3.62 34.15
C SER A 465 -12.50 2.31 34.08
N ASP A 466 -13.60 2.21 34.83
CA ASP A 466 -14.54 1.08 34.79
C ASP A 466 -15.98 1.58 35.00
N ALA A 467 -16.81 1.41 33.96
CA ALA A 467 -18.22 1.78 33.93
C ALA A 467 -19.14 0.68 34.51
N SER A 468 -18.61 -0.52 34.75
CA SER A 468 -19.39 -1.66 35.26
C SER A 468 -19.65 -1.59 36.77
N THR A 469 -18.85 -0.80 37.50
CA THR A 469 -19.01 -0.53 38.93
C THR A 469 -20.42 -0.03 39.27
N THR A 470 -21.04 -0.60 40.31
CA THR A 470 -22.44 -0.35 40.71
C THR A 470 -22.78 1.13 40.94
N LYS A 471 -21.83 1.91 41.49
CA LYS A 471 -22.01 3.36 41.70
C LYS A 471 -22.12 4.14 40.39
N VAL A 472 -21.27 3.82 39.42
CA VAL A 472 -21.24 4.48 38.11
C VAL A 472 -22.47 4.06 37.31
N ARG A 473 -22.78 2.76 37.31
CA ARG A 473 -23.93 2.20 36.57
C ARG A 473 -25.27 2.77 37.01
N ASN A 474 -25.45 3.07 38.30
CA ASN A 474 -26.67 3.70 38.82
C ASN A 474 -26.83 5.18 38.41
N LEU A 475 -25.73 5.86 38.05
CA LEU A 475 -25.71 7.26 37.66
C LEU A 475 -25.63 7.46 36.14
N LEU A 476 -25.50 6.37 35.37
CA LEU A 476 -25.51 6.39 33.91
C LEU A 476 -26.95 6.52 33.39
N PRO A 477 -27.19 7.43 32.43
CA PRO A 477 -28.52 7.60 31.87
C PRO A 477 -28.88 6.45 30.92
N LYS A 478 -30.17 6.10 30.85
CA LYS A 478 -30.66 4.97 30.03
C LYS A 478 -30.25 5.09 28.55
N TRP A 479 -30.34 6.29 27.97
CA TRP A 479 -29.96 6.53 26.58
C TRP A 479 -28.50 6.14 26.28
N HIS A 480 -27.60 6.29 27.25
CA HIS A 480 -26.19 5.95 27.09
C HIS A 480 -25.98 4.44 27.14
N VAL A 481 -26.61 3.76 28.11
CA VAL A 481 -26.54 2.30 28.25
C VAL A 481 -27.16 1.59 27.05
N ASP A 482 -28.26 2.10 26.51
CA ASP A 482 -28.93 1.53 25.34
C ASP A 482 -28.11 1.74 24.05
N LEU A 483 -27.45 2.90 23.92
CA LEU A 483 -26.65 3.24 22.74
C LEU A 483 -25.27 2.57 22.72
N LEU A 484 -24.63 2.48 23.89
CA LEU A 484 -23.26 2.02 24.08
C LEU A 484 -23.19 0.97 25.21
N PRO A 485 -23.85 -0.20 25.05
CA PRO A 485 -23.93 -1.23 26.09
C PRO A 485 -22.57 -1.86 26.41
N ASP A 486 -21.60 -1.71 25.51
CA ASP A 486 -20.26 -2.27 25.61
C ASP A 486 -19.18 -1.24 25.99
N ALA A 487 -19.57 0.00 26.35
CA ALA A 487 -18.63 1.00 26.87
C ALA A 487 -18.17 0.61 28.29
N ARG A 488 -16.92 0.19 28.43
CA ARG A 488 -16.31 -0.23 29.71
C ARG A 488 -15.47 0.85 30.36
N SER A 489 -14.84 1.72 29.59
CA SER A 489 -14.19 2.94 30.09
C SER A 489 -14.53 4.11 29.18
N PHE A 490 -14.66 5.32 29.74
CA PHE A 490 -14.98 6.51 28.97
C PHE A 490 -14.55 7.81 29.65
N ILE A 491 -14.46 8.88 28.87
CA ILE A 491 -14.20 10.24 29.33
C ILE A 491 -15.33 11.17 28.93
N VAL A 492 -15.62 12.16 29.78
CA VAL A 492 -16.55 13.26 29.51
C VAL A 492 -15.87 14.57 29.84
N LEU A 493 -15.64 15.41 28.83
CA LEU A 493 -14.96 16.70 28.98
C LEU A 493 -15.96 17.84 28.72
N PRO A 494 -16.55 18.45 29.76
CA PRO A 494 -17.59 19.48 29.59
C PRO A 494 -17.04 20.77 28.97
N LEU A 495 -17.75 21.31 27.98
CA LEU A 495 -17.44 22.59 27.34
C LEU A 495 -18.35 23.68 27.91
N VAL A 496 -17.80 24.44 28.87
CA VAL A 496 -18.51 25.51 29.57
C VAL A 496 -17.72 26.82 29.44
N VAL A 497 -18.37 27.89 28.98
CA VAL A 497 -17.80 29.25 28.89
C VAL A 497 -18.74 30.20 29.62
N ASN A 498 -18.23 31.02 30.54
CA ASN A 498 -19.03 32.00 31.30
C ASN A 498 -20.33 31.41 31.90
N SER A 499 -20.24 30.22 32.50
CA SER A 499 -21.38 29.46 33.05
C SER A 499 -22.41 28.97 32.02
N LYS A 500 -22.20 29.21 30.72
CA LYS A 500 -23.00 28.68 29.63
C LYS A 500 -22.49 27.30 29.21
N ARG A 501 -23.37 26.30 29.29
CA ARG A 501 -23.11 24.90 28.90
C ARG A 501 -23.25 24.78 27.38
N ILE A 502 -22.13 24.71 26.67
CA ILE A 502 -22.08 24.62 25.22
C ILE A 502 -22.24 23.17 24.76
N GLY A 503 -21.63 22.23 25.50
CA GLY A 503 -21.59 20.83 25.12
C GLY A 503 -20.54 20.07 25.92
N PHE A 504 -20.03 18.98 25.36
CA PHE A 504 -18.93 18.19 25.92
C PHE A 504 -18.29 17.29 24.86
N PHE A 505 -17.05 16.89 25.08
CA PHE A 505 -16.46 15.75 24.39
C PHE A 505 -16.79 14.46 25.13
N TYR A 506 -17.08 13.42 24.38
CA TYR A 506 -17.25 12.06 24.89
C TYR A 506 -16.34 11.11 24.12
N ALA A 507 -15.63 10.23 24.82
CA ALA A 507 -14.86 9.17 24.18
C ALA A 507 -14.90 7.88 25.00
N ASP A 508 -14.95 6.71 24.36
CA ASP A 508 -15.06 5.41 25.05
C ASP A 508 -14.16 4.30 24.51
N ARG A 509 -13.98 3.26 25.33
CA ARG A 509 -13.32 2.00 24.98
C ARG A 509 -14.20 0.81 25.39
N GLN A 510 -14.00 -0.31 24.68
CA GLN A 510 -14.63 -1.60 25.01
C GLN A 510 -13.97 -2.33 26.18
N GLN A 511 -12.79 -1.88 26.59
CA GLN A 511 -12.02 -2.46 27.68
C GLN A 511 -11.95 -1.49 28.85
N GLU A 512 -11.77 -2.04 30.05
CA GLU A 512 -11.44 -1.26 31.23
C GLU A 512 -10.05 -0.62 31.05
N ALA A 513 -9.86 0.54 31.68
CA ALA A 513 -8.63 1.31 31.58
C ALA A 513 -8.06 1.54 32.99
N PRO A 514 -7.53 0.50 33.66
CA PRO A 514 -6.98 0.61 35.01
C PRO A 514 -5.79 1.58 35.08
N GLU A 515 -5.06 1.76 33.98
CA GLU A 515 -3.99 2.74 33.85
C GLU A 515 -4.47 4.20 33.88
N GLY A 516 -5.76 4.43 33.57
CA GLY A 516 -6.38 5.75 33.61
C GLY A 516 -5.69 6.79 32.70
N VAL A 517 -5.75 8.05 33.13
CA VAL A 517 -5.09 9.18 32.48
C VAL A 517 -4.14 9.81 33.50
N SER A 518 -2.87 9.98 33.12
CA SER A 518 -1.85 10.57 33.99
C SER A 518 -2.11 12.06 34.24
N SER A 519 -1.47 12.63 35.26
CA SER A 519 -1.59 14.06 35.56
C SER A 519 -1.08 14.94 34.43
N GLU A 520 -0.05 14.48 33.71
CA GLU A 520 0.52 15.18 32.57
C GLU A 520 -0.39 15.12 31.34
N GLU A 521 -0.89 13.92 31.00
CA GLU A 521 -1.88 13.75 29.92
C GLU A 521 -3.13 14.59 30.18
N MET A 522 -3.59 14.65 31.44
CA MET A 522 -4.72 15.50 31.83
C MET A 522 -4.46 16.98 31.55
N ARG A 523 -3.24 17.48 31.80
CA ARG A 523 -2.87 18.87 31.49
C ARG A 523 -2.94 19.14 29.98
N LEU A 524 -2.49 18.18 29.17
CA LEU A 524 -2.53 18.27 27.71
C LEU A 524 -3.96 18.21 27.18
N ILE A 525 -4.78 17.29 27.70
CA ILE A 525 -6.22 17.20 27.37
C ILE A 525 -6.94 18.51 27.68
N LYS A 526 -6.65 19.13 28.84
CA LYS A 526 -7.19 20.43 29.20
C LYS A 526 -6.74 21.55 28.26
N THR A 527 -5.51 21.47 27.74
CA THR A 527 -4.98 22.45 26.78
C THR A 527 -5.74 22.36 25.45
N LEU A 528 -5.91 21.16 24.89
CA LEU A 528 -6.72 20.92 23.68
C LEU A 528 -8.17 21.38 23.86
N LYS A 529 -8.76 21.05 25.01
CA LYS A 529 -10.10 21.51 25.39
C LYS A 529 -10.18 23.03 25.39
N ALA A 530 -9.20 23.73 25.96
CA ALA A 530 -9.17 25.19 26.03
C ALA A 530 -9.02 25.85 24.65
N GLN A 531 -8.24 25.25 23.75
CA GLN A 531 -8.11 25.71 22.36
C GLN A 531 -9.45 25.64 21.62
N VAL A 532 -10.19 24.54 21.76
CA VAL A 532 -11.53 24.40 21.18
C VAL A 532 -12.51 25.40 21.78
N LEU A 533 -12.49 25.61 23.10
CA LEU A 533 -13.33 26.61 23.76
C LEU A 533 -13.05 28.03 23.22
N THR A 534 -11.78 28.35 23.00
CA THR A 534 -11.37 29.64 22.43
C THR A 534 -11.92 29.78 21.01
N ALA A 535 -11.74 28.78 20.16
CA ALA A 535 -12.26 28.79 18.79
C ALA A 535 -13.79 28.85 18.72
N LEU A 536 -14.49 28.20 19.65
CA LEU A 536 -15.96 28.25 19.77
C LEU A 536 -16.48 29.62 20.26
N ASN A 537 -15.67 30.38 21.00
CA ASN A 537 -16.01 31.69 21.56
C ASN A 537 -15.57 32.87 20.67
N THR A 538 -14.79 32.61 19.61
CA THR A 538 -14.33 33.65 18.65
C THR A 538 -15.41 33.97 17.60
N ARG A 539 -16.62 33.42 17.76
CA ARG A 539 -17.86 33.73 17.03
C ARG A 539 -18.95 34.04 18.04
#